data_AF-A0A225VJI3-F1
#
_entry.id   AF-A0A225VJI3-F1
#
_cell.length_a   1.000
_cell.length_b   1.000
_cell.length_c   1.000
_cell.angle_alpha   90.00
_cell.angle_beta   90.00
_cell.angle_gamma   90.00
#
_symmetry.space_group_name_H-M   'P 1'
#
loop_
_entity.id
_entity.type
_entity.pdbx_description
1 polymer ?
#
loop_
_entity_poly.entity_id
_entity_poly.type
_entity_poly.pdbx_seq_one_letter_code
_entity_poly.pdbx_strand_id
1 'polypeptide(L)'
;MKKYLSGSIVDLTQAEERSYGKVAADYEVDEQDLLFYCPPTARSGDDRDRLLRLAVPETLQSDVLHHYHTTLEGGHQGVGRTYQRIRDRFHWRE
;
A
#
# COMPACT_ATOMS: atom_id res chain seq x y z
N MET A 1 0.40 10.41 6.39
CA MET A 1 -0.44 9.21 6.58
C MET A 1 -0.04 8.41 7.81
N LYS A 2 1.15 7.77 7.86
CA LYS A 2 1.60 7.04 9.07
C LYS A 2 1.52 7.87 10.35
N LYS A 3 2.06 9.09 10.31
CA LYS A 3 1.96 10.07 11.40
C LYS A 3 0.52 10.39 11.84
N TYR A 4 -0.43 10.36 10.92
CA TYR A 4 -1.84 10.60 11.22
C TYR A 4 -2.42 9.39 11.99
N LEU A 5 -2.13 8.18 11.54
CA LEU A 5 -2.57 6.94 12.18
C LEU A 5 -1.89 6.67 13.52
N SER A 6 -0.64 7.09 13.69
CA SER A 6 0.09 7.00 14.96
C SER A 6 -0.30 8.06 15.99
N GLY A 7 -1.25 8.96 15.66
CA GLY A 7 -1.66 10.06 16.52
C GLY A 7 -0.67 11.23 16.61
N SER A 8 0.40 11.22 15.80
CA SER A 8 1.41 12.28 15.70
C SER A 8 0.93 13.41 14.78
N ILE A 9 -0.20 14.01 15.12
CA ILE A 9 -0.88 15.06 14.33
C ILE A 9 -0.16 16.41 14.37
N VAL A 10 0.76 16.62 15.33
CA VAL A 10 1.51 17.88 15.52
C VAL A 10 2.38 18.26 14.32
N ASP A 11 2.79 17.28 13.52
CA ASP A 11 3.61 17.48 12.33
C ASP A 11 2.78 17.61 11.04
N LEU A 12 1.45 17.55 11.12
CA LEU A 12 0.56 17.56 9.96
C LEU A 12 -0.08 18.92 9.77
N THR A 13 -0.13 19.37 8.52
CA THR A 13 -0.93 20.53 8.16
C THR A 13 -2.43 20.21 8.23
N GLN A 14 -3.27 21.23 8.42
CA GLN A 14 -4.73 21.05 8.39
C GLN A 14 -5.24 20.46 7.06
N ALA A 15 -4.56 20.75 5.95
CA ALA A 15 -4.89 20.19 4.64
C ALA A 15 -4.60 18.67 4.59
N GLU A 16 -3.46 18.24 5.13
CA GLU A 16 -3.11 16.83 5.25
C GLU A 16 -4.06 16.08 6.18
N GLU A 17 -4.41 16.66 7.33
CA GLU A 17 -5.35 16.07 8.29
C GLU A 17 -6.72 15.81 7.63
N ARG A 18 -7.26 16.80 6.91
CA ARG A 18 -8.52 16.67 6.16
C ARG A 18 -8.42 15.64 5.02
N SER A 19 -7.28 15.57 4.35
CA SER A 19 -7.05 14.60 3.28
C SER A 19 -7.02 13.17 3.85
N TYR A 20 -6.30 12.97 4.95
CA TYR A 20 -6.16 11.66 5.57
C TYR A 20 -7.43 11.21 6.27
N GLY A 21 -8.19 12.09 6.93
CA GLY A 21 -9.43 11.72 7.61
C GLY A 21 -10.46 11.03 6.70
N LYS A 22 -10.44 11.30 5.39
CA LYS A 22 -11.35 10.67 4.42
C LYS A 22 -10.98 9.23 4.06
N VAL A 23 -9.69 8.90 4.15
CA VAL A 23 -9.14 7.62 3.67
C VAL A 23 -8.51 6.80 4.78
N ALA A 24 -8.31 7.38 5.97
CA ALA A 24 -7.54 6.77 7.04
C ALA A 24 -8.12 5.46 7.55
N ALA A 25 -9.44 5.30 7.49
CA ALA A 25 -10.07 4.03 7.82
C ALA A 25 -9.53 2.88 6.96
N ASP A 26 -9.13 3.13 5.71
CA ASP A 26 -8.65 2.12 4.75
C ASP A 26 -7.19 1.74 4.98
N TYR A 27 -6.52 2.29 6.00
CA TYR A 27 -5.11 2.03 6.26
C TYR A 27 -4.87 1.71 7.73
N GLU A 28 -3.85 0.89 7.96
CA GLU A 28 -3.35 0.57 9.29
C GLU A 28 -1.82 0.58 9.30
N VAL A 29 -1.23 0.80 10.48
CA VAL A 29 0.21 0.72 10.70
C VAL A 29 0.47 -0.48 11.61
N ASP A 30 1.39 -1.36 11.23
CA ASP A 30 1.78 -2.50 12.06
C ASP A 30 2.82 -2.12 13.13
N GLU A 31 3.28 -3.12 13.89
CA GLU A 31 4.30 -2.94 14.92
C GLU A 31 5.69 -2.56 14.37
N GLN A 32 5.92 -2.75 13.07
CA GLN A 32 7.17 -2.45 12.37
C GLN A 32 7.14 -1.08 11.67
N ASP A 33 6.13 -0.25 11.96
CA ASP A 33 5.84 1.03 11.28
C ASP A 33 5.56 0.85 9.77
N LEU A 34 5.14 -0.33 9.32
CA LEU A 34 4.73 -0.54 7.93
C LEU A 34 3.27 -0.13 7.73
N LEU A 35 3.01 0.60 6.65
CA LEU A 35 1.68 1.06 6.31
C LEU A 35 1.00 0.03 5.41
N PHE A 36 -0.16 -0.46 5.81
CA PHE A 36 -0.98 -1.37 5.02
C PHE A 36 -2.26 -0.68 4.56
N TYR A 37 -2.71 -1.06 3.37
CA TYR A 37 -4.02 -0.75 2.83
C TYR A 37 -4.95 -1.95 3.02
N CYS A 38 -6.06 -1.70 3.71
CA CYS A 38 -7.14 -2.64 3.93
C CYS A 38 -8.30 -2.28 3.00
N PRO A 39 -8.48 -3.01 1.88
CA PRO A 39 -9.59 -2.72 0.97
C PRO A 39 -10.93 -2.93 1.70
N PRO A 40 -11.99 -2.18 1.35
CA PRO A 40 -13.29 -2.30 2.03
C PRO A 40 -13.85 -3.72 2.09
N THR A 41 -13.54 -4.54 1.09
CA THR A 41 -13.94 -5.96 1.03
C THR A 41 -13.25 -6.84 2.07
N ALA A 42 -12.08 -6.46 2.57
CA ALA A 42 -11.33 -7.19 3.59
C ALA A 42 -11.82 -6.94 5.01
N ARG A 43 -12.60 -5.89 5.23
CA ARG A 43 -13.04 -5.47 6.58
C ARG A 43 -14.10 -6.37 7.22
N SER A 44 -14.81 -7.17 6.41
CA SER A 44 -15.99 -7.91 6.84
C SER A 44 -15.79 -9.44 6.88
N GLY A 45 -14.58 -9.92 6.62
CA GLY A 45 -14.31 -11.36 6.46
C GLY A 45 -13.00 -11.81 7.08
N ASP A 46 -12.89 -13.13 7.26
CA ASP A 46 -11.72 -13.83 7.83
C ASP A 46 -10.47 -13.70 6.92
N ASP A 47 -10.67 -13.36 5.64
CA ASP A 47 -9.59 -13.14 4.66
C ASP A 47 -8.89 -11.78 4.80
N ARG A 48 -9.06 -11.05 5.92
CA ARG A 48 -8.45 -9.73 6.12
C ARG A 48 -6.94 -9.75 5.83
N ASP A 49 -6.22 -10.68 6.46
CA ASP A 49 -4.75 -10.79 6.32
C ASP A 49 -4.31 -11.14 4.90
N ARG A 50 -5.14 -11.86 4.14
CA ARG A 50 -4.87 -12.20 2.74
C ARG A 50 -5.08 -11.03 1.78
N LEU A 51 -5.90 -10.08 2.17
CA LEU A 51 -6.30 -8.94 1.34
C LEU A 51 -5.58 -7.64 1.74
N LEU A 52 -4.87 -7.62 2.87
CA LEU A 52 -3.99 -6.54 3.26
C LEU A 52 -2.86 -6.37 2.24
N ARG A 53 -2.63 -5.12 1.85
CA ARG A 53 -1.61 -4.76 0.86
C ARG A 53 -0.64 -3.76 1.44
N LEU A 54 0.65 -4.00 1.28
CA LEU A 54 1.67 -3.05 1.72
C LEU A 54 1.58 -1.78 0.89
N ALA A 55 1.41 -0.63 1.56
CA ALA A 55 1.37 0.67 0.91
C ALA A 55 2.80 1.10 0.53
N VAL A 56 3.07 1.20 -0.77
CA VAL A 56 4.38 1.55 -1.31
C VAL A 56 4.50 3.07 -1.46
N PRO A 57 5.52 3.71 -0.84
CA PRO A 57 5.84 5.12 -1.09
C PRO A 57 6.21 5.36 -2.56
N GLU A 58 5.89 6.55 -3.07
CA GLU A 58 6.20 6.96 -4.46
C GLU A 58 7.66 6.71 -4.85
N THR A 59 8.59 6.99 -3.93
CA THR A 59 10.03 6.79 -4.14
C THR A 59 10.45 5.34 -4.37
N LEU A 60 9.64 4.36 -3.94
CA LEU A 60 9.94 2.93 -4.06
C LEU A 60 9.13 2.23 -5.17
N GLN A 61 8.16 2.92 -5.79
CA GLN A 61 7.31 2.32 -6.83
C GLN A 61 8.13 1.81 -8.01
N SER A 62 9.10 2.60 -8.49
CA SER A 62 9.97 2.23 -9.60
C SER A 62 10.82 1.00 -9.27
N ASP A 63 11.38 0.95 -8.06
CA ASP A 63 12.23 -0.17 -7.62
C ASP A 63 11.44 -1.47 -7.49
N VAL A 64 10.23 -1.40 -6.94
CA VAL A 64 9.30 -2.55 -6.87
C VAL A 64 8.98 -3.03 -8.28
N LEU A 65 8.58 -2.13 -9.18
CA LEU A 65 8.25 -2.48 -10.56
C LEU A 65 9.46 -3.10 -11.29
N HIS A 66 10.64 -2.51 -11.14
CA HIS A 66 11.86 -3.01 -11.75
C HIS A 66 12.22 -4.40 -11.25
N HIS A 67 12.23 -4.61 -9.93
CA HIS A 67 12.54 -5.89 -9.31
C HIS A 67 11.66 -7.03 -9.85
N TYR A 68 10.35 -6.82 -9.96
CA TYR A 68 9.42 -7.83 -10.47
C TYR A 68 9.41 -7.94 -12.00
N HIS A 69 9.90 -6.92 -12.72
CA HIS A 69 10.09 -6.96 -14.16
C HIS A 69 11.38 -7.71 -14.56
N THR A 70 12.44 -7.65 -13.75
CA THR A 70 13.75 -8.26 -14.05
C THR A 70 13.91 -9.70 -13.58
N THR A 71 13.17 -10.16 -12.56
CA THR A 71 13.33 -11.50 -11.92
C THR A 71 12.73 -12.67 -12.71
N LEU A 72 12.64 -12.58 -14.03
CA LEU A 72 11.90 -13.57 -14.82
C LEU A 72 12.77 -14.79 -15.19
N GLU A 73 12.62 -15.88 -14.45
CA GLU A 73 12.93 -17.27 -14.87
C GLU A 73 12.09 -17.75 -16.07
N GLY A 74 11.96 -16.93 -17.13
CA GLY A 74 11.28 -17.33 -18.36
C GLY A 74 10.58 -16.19 -19.11
N GLY A 75 11.37 -15.44 -19.89
CA GLY A 75 10.96 -14.73 -21.12
C GLY A 75 10.02 -13.52 -21.00
N HIS A 76 10.47 -12.36 -21.50
CA HIS A 76 9.73 -11.08 -21.60
C HIS A 76 8.21 -11.22 -21.84
N GLN A 77 7.40 -11.28 -20.78
CA GLN A 77 5.94 -11.24 -20.89
C GLN A 77 5.35 -10.09 -20.09
N GLY A 78 5.75 -8.88 -20.47
CA GLY A 78 4.98 -7.64 -20.34
C GLY A 78 4.60 -7.14 -18.94
N VAL A 79 4.13 -5.89 -18.92
CA VAL A 79 3.64 -5.17 -17.74
C VAL A 79 2.44 -5.86 -17.08
N GLY A 80 1.61 -6.56 -17.86
CA GLY A 80 0.37 -7.20 -17.38
C GLY A 80 0.58 -8.34 -16.36
N ARG A 81 1.60 -9.20 -16.55
CA ARG A 81 1.89 -10.25 -15.56
C ARG A 81 2.58 -9.70 -14.31
N THR A 82 3.43 -8.69 -14.46
CA THR A 82 4.03 -7.96 -13.33
C THR A 82 2.94 -7.35 -12.46
N TYR A 83 1.96 -6.66 -13.06
CA TYR A 83 0.80 -6.12 -12.35
C TYR A 83 0.02 -7.20 -11.59
N GLN A 84 -0.32 -8.32 -12.24
CA GLN A 84 -1.02 -9.43 -11.58
C GLN A 84 -0.27 -10.02 -10.37
N ARG A 85 1.07 -10.04 -10.41
CA ARG A 85 1.90 -10.56 -9.31
C ARG A 85 1.93 -9.64 -8.09
N ILE A 86 1.87 -8.33 -8.31
CA ILE A 86 2.08 -7.34 -7.25
C ILE A 86 0.77 -6.77 -6.70
N ARG A 87 -0.32 -6.77 -7.48
CA ARG A 87 -1.61 -6.13 -7.11
C ARG A 87 -2.29 -6.68 -5.86
N ASP A 88 -1.96 -7.92 -5.48
CA ASP A 88 -2.55 -8.57 -4.29
C ASP A 88 -1.64 -8.39 -3.06
N ARG A 89 -0.44 -7.83 -3.23
CA ARG A 89 0.57 -7.65 -2.16
C ARG A 89 0.90 -6.19 -1.88
N PHE A 90 0.80 -5.35 -2.90
CA PHE A 90 1.19 -3.95 -2.84
C PHE A 90 0.03 -3.05 -3.26
N HIS A 91 0.01 -1.87 -2.68
CA HIS A 91 -0.92 -0.80 -3.01
C HIS A 91 -0.15 0.51 -3.08
N TRP A 92 -0.49 1.38 -4.01
CA TRP A 92 -0.09 2.78 -3.97
C TRP A 92 -1.19 3.62 -4.60
N ARG A 93 -1.23 4.89 -4.21
CA ARG A 93 -2.20 5.86 -4.70
C ARG A 93 -1.61 6.50 -5.96
N GLU A 94 -2.39 6.58 -7.02
CA GLU A 94 -2.07 7.44 -8.18
C GLU A 94 -2.20 8.93 -7.83
#